data_AF-A0AAV2F3F2-F1
#
_entry.id   AF-A0AAV2F3F2-F1
#
_cell.length_a   1.000
_cell.length_b   1.000
_cell.length_c   1.000
_cell.angle_alpha   90.00
_cell.angle_beta   90.00
_cell.angle_gamma   90.00
#
_symmetry.space_group_name_H-M   'P 1'
#
loop_
_entity.id
_entity.type
_entity.pdbx_description
1 polymer ?
#
loop_
_entity_poly.entity_id
_entity_poly.type
_entity_poly.pdbx_seq_one_letter_code
_entity_poly.pdbx_strand_id
1 'polypeptide(L)'
;MALLTLSASIHVLKPTCDYYSASPVCHATRSQTSVFFVGLYLIALGTGGIKPCVSSFGEDQFDDSDPGEKARKGSFFNWFYLSINIGALEKGVNHTVAQAPFLLRRR
;
A
#
# COMPACT_ATOMS: atom_id res chain seq x y z
N MET A 1 3.24 7.16 4.57
CA MET A 1 1.87 7.64 4.26
C MET A 1 1.67 9.11 4.61
N ALA A 2 2.04 9.56 5.82
CA ALA A 2 1.85 10.96 6.25
C ALA A 2 2.38 12.01 5.25
N LEU A 3 3.57 11.83 4.67
CA LEU A 3 4.13 12.76 3.66
C LEU A 3 3.28 12.89 2.40
N LEU A 4 2.72 11.79 1.89
CA LEU A 4 1.83 11.83 0.72
C LEU A 4 0.49 12.48 1.06
N THR A 5 -0.07 12.16 2.23
CA THR A 5 -1.31 12.79 2.71
C THR A 5 -1.13 14.29 2.89
N LEU A 6 -0.03 14.71 3.52
CA LEU A 6 0.30 16.12 3.65
C LEU A 6 0.43 16.76 2.27
N SER A 7 1.21 16.20 1.34
CA SER A 7 1.33 16.73 -0.02
C SER A 7 0.00 16.90 -0.76
N ALA A 8 -1.02 16.08 -0.46
CA ALA A 8 -2.36 16.20 -1.03
C ALA A 8 -3.27 17.17 -0.27
N SER A 9 -3.04 17.39 1.03
CA SER A 9 -3.87 18.23 1.90
C SER A 9 -3.44 19.69 1.94
N ILE A 10 -2.15 20.01 1.83
CA ILE A 10 -1.67 21.41 1.83
C ILE A 10 -1.85 22.05 0.46
N HIS A 11 -2.58 23.18 0.42
CA HIS A 11 -2.83 23.96 -0.80
C HIS A 11 -1.55 24.41 -1.52
N VAL A 12 -0.43 24.57 -0.79
CA VAL A 12 0.87 24.96 -1.33
C VAL A 12 1.55 23.84 -2.14
N LEU A 13 1.26 22.57 -1.83
CA LEU A 13 1.84 21.40 -2.52
C LEU A 13 0.91 20.80 -3.58
N LYS A 14 -0.31 21.33 -3.72
CA LYS A 14 -1.19 20.97 -4.83
C LYS A 14 -0.72 21.62 -6.14
N PRO A 15 -0.65 20.87 -7.25
CA PRO A 15 -0.36 21.47 -8.55
C PRO A 15 -1.52 22.39 -8.95
N THR A 16 -1.20 23.53 -9.55
CA THR A 16 -2.20 24.43 -10.13
C THR A 16 -2.77 23.79 -11.39
N CYS A 17 -4.10 23.72 -11.47
CA CYS A 17 -4.79 23.15 -12.62
C CYS A 17 -5.62 24.22 -13.32
N ASP A 18 -5.42 24.37 -14.63
CA ASP A 18 -6.18 25.30 -15.45
C ASP A 18 -7.46 24.62 -15.93
N TYR A 19 -8.60 25.08 -15.40
CA TYR A 19 -9.94 24.55 -15.71
C TYR A 19 -10.62 25.28 -16.88
N TYR A 20 -9.95 26.25 -17.51
CA TYR A 20 -10.54 27.08 -18.57
C TYR A 20 -10.57 26.39 -19.96
N SER A 21 -9.96 25.21 -20.08
CA SER A 21 -9.92 24.42 -21.32
C SER A 21 -10.84 23.20 -21.24
N ALA A 22 -11.27 22.67 -22.39
CA ALA A 22 -12.10 21.46 -22.48
C ALA A 22 -11.44 20.21 -21.85
N SER A 23 -10.16 20.28 -21.48
CA SER A 23 -9.46 19.32 -20.64
C SER A 23 -8.66 20.05 -19.56
N PRO A 24 -8.89 19.78 -18.26
CA PRO A 24 -8.13 20.41 -17.19
C PRO A 24 -6.66 19.98 -17.25
N VAL A 25 -5.74 20.94 -17.38
CA VAL A 25 -4.29 20.68 -17.43
C VAL A 25 -3.69 21.09 -16.08
N CYS A 26 -3.06 20.14 -15.39
CA CYS A 26 -2.39 20.39 -14.11
C CYS A 26 -0.88 20.52 -14.31
N HIS A 27 -0.31 21.65 -13.90
CA HIS A 27 1.12 21.89 -13.97
C HIS A 27 1.76 21.66 -12.60
N ALA A 28 2.48 20.53 -12.46
CA ALA A 28 3.24 20.23 -11.26
C ALA A 28 4.63 20.87 -11.34
N THR A 29 5.05 21.55 -10.28
CA THR A 29 6.43 22.05 -10.17
C THR A 29 7.39 20.89 -9.86
N ARG A 30 8.65 21.02 -10.28
CA ARG A 30 9.70 20.00 -10.06
C ARG A 30 9.83 19.58 -8.59
N SER A 31 9.63 20.53 -7.66
CA SER A 31 9.64 20.29 -6.22
C SER A 31 8.46 19.44 -5.75
N GLN A 32 7.23 19.70 -6.23
CA GLN A 32 6.04 18.90 -5.92
C GLN A 32 6.20 17.45 -6.41
N THR A 33 6.70 17.26 -7.63
CA THR A 33 6.98 15.92 -8.17
C THR A 33 8.05 15.20 -7.35
N SER A 34 9.12 15.89 -6.95
CA SER A 34 10.18 15.31 -6.12
C SER A 34 9.67 14.85 -4.75
N VAL A 35 8.89 15.68 -4.05
CA VAL A 35 8.28 15.32 -2.75
C VAL A 35 7.36 14.11 -2.88
N PHE A 36 6.59 14.04 -3.96
CA PHE A 36 5.73 12.90 -4.25
C PHE A 36 6.53 11.60 -4.42
N PHE A 37 7.59 11.62 -5.24
CA PHE A 37 8.45 10.44 -5.42
C PHE A 37 9.19 10.06 -4.14
N VAL A 38 9.69 11.02 -3.37
CA VAL A 38 10.29 10.76 -2.04
C VAL A 38 9.28 10.06 -1.13
N GLY A 39 8.03 10.52 -1.10
CA GLY A 39 6.95 9.87 -0.36
C GLY A 39 6.71 8.41 -0.80
N LEU A 40 6.74 8.14 -2.11
CA LEU A 40 6.63 6.78 -2.65
C LEU A 40 7.82 5.89 -2.28
N TYR A 41 9.05 6.40 -2.38
CA TYR A 41 10.25 5.66 -2.00
C TYR A 41 10.28 5.35 -0.51
N LEU A 42 9.89 6.29 0.35
CA LEU A 42 9.79 6.06 1.79
C LEU A 42 8.73 4.99 2.13
N ILE A 43 7.63 4.93 1.39
CA ILE A 43 6.64 3.86 1.54
C ILE A 43 7.22 2.53 1.09
N ALA A 44 7.88 2.47 -0.07
CA ALA A 44 8.49 1.26 -0.58
C ALA A 44 9.57 0.71 0.36
N LEU A 45 10.41 1.58 0.92
CA LEU A 45 11.42 1.21 1.91
C LEU A 45 10.79 0.75 3.22
N GLY A 46 9.77 1.46 3.73
CA GLY A 46 9.08 1.06 4.95
C GLY A 46 8.35 -0.28 4.82
N THR A 47 7.61 -0.48 3.73
CA THR A 47 6.90 -1.75 3.50
C THR A 47 7.86 -2.90 3.19
N GLY A 48 8.98 -2.63 2.52
CA GLY A 48 10.02 -3.61 2.22
C GLY A 48 10.85 -4.01 3.43
N GLY A 49 11.12 -3.08 4.36
CA GLY A 49 11.98 -3.33 5.54
C GLY A 49 11.24 -3.93 6.74
N ILE A 50 9.96 -3.59 6.96
CA ILE A 50 9.20 -4.10 8.11
C ILE A 50 8.84 -5.58 7.92
N LYS A 51 8.52 -6.01 6.69
CA LYS A 51 8.12 -7.38 6.36
C LYS A 51 9.14 -8.46 6.79
N PRO A 52 10.45 -8.35 6.48
CA PRO A 52 11.43 -9.33 6.90
C PRO A 52 11.64 -9.32 8.43
N CYS A 53 11.63 -8.15 9.09
CA CYS A 53 11.80 -8.08 10.54
C CYS A 53 10.68 -8.77 11.32
N VAL A 54 9.42 -8.64 10.88
CA VAL A 54 8.28 -9.31 11.54
C VAL A 54 8.34 -10.83 11.36
N SER A 55 8.78 -11.32 10.20
CA SER A 55 8.91 -12.76 9.96
C SER A 55 10.02 -13.37 10.81
N SER A 56 11.20 -12.74 10.87
CA SER A 56 12.32 -13.25 11.68
C SER A 56 12.00 -13.21 13.17
N PHE A 57 11.37 -12.14 13.65
CA PHE A 57 10.94 -12.05 15.05
C PHE A 57 9.83 -13.07 15.39
N GLY A 58 8.97 -13.40 14.42
CA GLY A 58 7.97 -14.45 14.57
C GLY A 58 8.55 -15.86 14.60
N GLU A 59 9.65 -16.11 13.88
CA GLU A 59 10.37 -17.40 13.93
C GLU A 59 11.16 -17.58 15.22
N ASP A 60 11.77 -16.51 15.75
CA ASP A 60 12.61 -16.53 16.96
C ASP A 60 11.82 -16.91 18.23
N GLN A 61 10.48 -16.86 18.17
CA GLN A 61 9.59 -17.22 19.27
C GLN A 61 9.31 -18.73 19.40
N PHE A 62 9.82 -19.57 18.49
CA PHE A 62 9.58 -21.02 18.49
C PHE A 62 10.91 -21.77 18.40
N ASP A 63 11.15 -22.72 19.30
CA ASP A 63 12.31 -23.60 19.20
C ASP A 63 12.06 -24.72 18.18
N ASP A 64 12.94 -24.85 17.20
CA ASP A 64 12.87 -25.91 16.18
C ASP A 64 13.26 -27.29 16.73
N SER A 65 13.82 -27.34 17.94
CA SER A 65 14.25 -28.56 18.66
C SER A 65 13.09 -29.26 19.37
N ASP A 66 12.01 -28.53 19.72
CA ASP A 66 10.79 -29.12 20.28
C ASP A 66 9.77 -29.44 19.17
N PRO A 67 9.40 -30.71 18.95
CA PRO A 67 8.40 -31.08 17.96
C PRO A 67 7.01 -30.45 18.22
N GLY A 68 6.68 -30.12 19.48
CA GLY A 68 5.45 -29.41 19.83
C GLY A 68 5.42 -27.97 19.34
N GLU A 69 6.47 -27.20 19.64
CA GLU A 69 6.63 -25.82 19.18
C GLU A 69 6.79 -25.70 17.66
N LYS A 70 7.47 -26.65 17.02
CA LYS A 70 7.60 -26.70 15.55
C LYS A 70 6.25 -26.82 14.84
N ALA A 71 5.33 -27.62 15.36
CA ALA A 71 3.97 -27.72 14.83
C ALA A 71 3.20 -26.40 15.00
N ARG A 72 3.38 -25.71 16.14
CA ARG A 72 2.76 -24.41 16.43
C ARG A 72 3.31 -23.29 15.54
N LYS A 73 4.61 -23.29 15.23
CA LYS A 73 5.27 -22.40 14.26
C LYS A 73 4.61 -22.51 12.87
N GLY A 74 4.39 -23.75 12.40
CA GLY A 74 3.70 -24.01 11.14
C GLY A 74 2.26 -23.47 11.11
N SER A 75 1.47 -23.71 12.16
CA SER A 75 0.12 -23.16 12.27
C SER A 75 0.09 -21.62 12.35
N PHE A 76 1.06 -20.99 13.01
CA PHE A 76 1.19 -19.54 13.08
C PHE A 76 1.41 -18.92 11.70
N PHE A 77 2.40 -19.42 10.94
CA PHE A 77 2.64 -18.94 9.57
C PHE A 77 1.48 -19.21 8.63
N ASN A 78 0.80 -20.37 8.78
CA ASN A 78 -0.39 -20.67 7.99
C ASN A 78 -1.51 -19.64 8.21
N TRP A 79 -1.81 -19.31 9.48
CA TRP A 79 -2.79 -18.26 9.80
C TRP A 79 -2.33 -16.87 9.35
N PHE A 80 -1.04 -16.56 9.48
CA PHE A 80 -0.46 -15.30 9.03
C PHE A 80 -0.62 -15.10 7.52
N TYR A 81 -0.31 -16.12 6.71
CA TYR A 81 -0.51 -16.06 5.27
C TYR A 81 -1.99 -16.03 4.88
N LEU A 82 -2.86 -16.74 5.60
CA LEU A 82 -4.31 -16.66 5.38
C LEU A 82 -4.81 -15.22 5.58
N SER A 83 -4.43 -14.55 6.66
CA SER A 83 -4.80 -13.15 6.93
C SER A 83 -4.29 -12.18 5.86
N ILE A 84 -3.09 -12.39 5.32
CA ILE A 84 -2.55 -11.58 4.21
C ILE A 84 -3.39 -11.75 2.94
N ASN A 85 -3.75 -12.99 2.60
CA ASN A 85 -4.58 -13.28 1.43
C ASN A 85 -5.98 -12.68 1.59
N ILE A 86 -6.59 -12.76 2.77
CA ILE A 86 -7.89 -12.12 3.07
C ILE A 86 -7.80 -10.59 2.88
N GLY A 87 -6.79 -9.94 3.44
CA GLY A 87 -6.61 -8.49 3.26
C GLY A 87 -6.36 -8.07 1.81
N ALA A 88 -5.74 -8.94 0.99
CA ALA A 88 -5.59 -8.71 -0.45
C ALA A 88 -6.92 -8.85 -1.20
N LEU A 89 -7.76 -9.82 -0.82
CA LEU A 89 -9.10 -10.01 -1.37
C LEU A 89 -9.99 -8.80 -1.09
N GLU A 90 -9.99 -8.26 0.13
CA GLU A 90 -10.77 -7.05 0.46
C GLU A 90 -10.36 -5.84 -0.40
N LYS A 91 -9.07 -5.67 -0.66
CA LYS A 91 -8.56 -4.61 -1.56
C LYS A 91 -8.98 -4.85 -3.02
N GLY A 92 -8.91 -6.10 -3.50
CA GLY A 92 -9.26 -6.47 -4.86
C GLY A 92 -10.77 -6.39 -5.15
N VAL A 93 -11.60 -6.75 -4.18
CA VAL A 93 -13.08 -6.67 -4.28
C VAL A 93 -13.52 -5.21 -4.43
N ASN A 94 -12.98 -4.31 -3.62
CA ASN A 94 -13.30 -2.88 -3.72
C ASN A 94 -12.85 -2.26 -5.06
N HIS A 95 -11.70 -2.68 -5.61
CA HIS A 95 -11.23 -2.20 -6.91
C HIS A 95 -12.09 -2.72 -8.08
N THR A 96 -12.52 -3.99 -8.03
CA THR A 96 -13.35 -4.60 -9.08
C THR A 96 -14.77 -4.02 -9.08
N VAL A 97 -15.36 -3.79 -7.90
CA VAL A 97 -16.69 -3.18 -7.75
C VAL A 97 -16.69 -1.71 -8.21
N ALA A 98 -15.60 -0.96 -7.98
CA ALA A 98 -15.46 0.42 -8.45
C ALA A 98 -15.34 0.56 -9.99
N GLN A 99 -14.90 -0.48 -10.70
CA GLN A 99 -14.81 -0.48 -12.17
C GLN A 99 -16.08 -0.99 -12.88
N ALA A 100 -16.96 -1.69 -12.17
CA ALA A 100 -18.22 -2.21 -12.72
C ALA A 100 -19.12 -1.12 -13.37
N PRO A 101 -19.29 0.09 -12.80
CA PRO A 101 -20.12 1.12 -13.45
C PRO A 101 -19.45 1.83 -14.64
N PHE A 102 -18.14 1.71 -14.83
CA PHE A 102 -17.43 2.36 -15.95
C PHE A 102 -17.48 1.55 -17.25
N LEU A 103 -17.61 0.22 -17.17
CA LEU A 103 -17.68 -0.66 -18.33
C LEU A 103 -19.07 -0.77 -18.97
N LEU A 104 -20.14 -0.45 -18.25
CA LEU A 104 -21.52 -0.45 -18.78
C LEU A 104 -21.94 0.85 -19.48
N ARG A 105 -21.12 1.91 -19.45
CA ARG A 105 -21.38 3.19 -20.16
C ARG A 105 -20.66 3.31 -21.51
N ARG A 106 -19.99 2.24 -21.97
CA ARG A 106 -19.35 2.13 -23.29
C ARG A 106 -19.94 1.00 -24.16
N ARG A 107 -21.24 0.75 -24.05
CA ARG A 107 -22.02 0.05 -25.08
C ARG A 107 -23.23 0.88 -25.44
#